data_AF-A0A2G5QNP6-F1
#
_entry.id   AF-A0A2G5QNP6-F1
#
_cell.length_a   1.000
_cell.length_b   1.000
_cell.length_c   1.000
_cell.angle_alpha   90.00
_cell.angle_beta   90.00
_cell.angle_gamma   90.00
#
_symmetry.space_group_name_H-M   'P 1'
#
loop_
_entity.id
_entity.type
_entity.pdbx_description
1 polymer ?
#
loop_
_entity_poly.entity_id
_entity_poly.type
_entity_poly.pdbx_seq_one_letter_code
_entity_poly.pdbx_strand_id
1 'polypeptide(L)' 'MTLTDAQKHALENLERKRQGKEVPYINIAAARVLTDLGLAERKAQGWEITAAGSELLKTTDRKKT' A
#
# COMPACT_ATOMS: atom_id res chain seq x y z
N MET A 1 11.58 -5.90 8.26
CA MET A 1 11.05 -6.39 6.97
C MET A 1 11.21 -5.29 5.94
N THR A 2 11.66 -5.62 4.73
CA THR A 2 11.83 -4.66 3.63
C THR A 2 10.81 -5.00 2.54
N LEU A 3 10.01 -4.02 2.13
CA LEU A 3 9.10 -4.18 0.99
C LEU A 3 9.89 -4.17 -0.32
N THR A 4 9.44 -4.94 -1.30
CA THR A 4 9.92 -4.79 -2.68
C THR A 4 9.39 -3.51 -3.30
N ASP A 5 9.98 -3.04 -4.38
CA ASP A 5 9.52 -1.83 -5.06
C ASP A 5 8.06 -1.95 -5.52
N ALA A 6 7.66 -3.12 -6.02
CA ALA A 6 6.28 -3.37 -6.43
C ALA A 6 5.29 -3.31 -5.25
N GLN A 7 5.70 -3.80 -4.06
CA GLN A 7 4.90 -3.72 -2.84
C GLN A 7 4.83 -2.29 -2.32
N LYS A 8 5.94 -1.56 -2.35
CA LYS A 8 5.99 -0.14 -1.97
C LYS A 8 5.09 0.70 -2.86
N HIS A 9 5.22 0.58 -4.19
CA HIS A 9 4.37 1.27 -5.15
C HIS A 9 2.88 0.91 -4.98
N ALA A 10 2.56 -0.36 -4.74
CA ALA A 10 1.18 -0.76 -4.49
C ALA A 10 0.64 -0.12 -3.20
N LEU A 11 1.45 -0.08 -2.13
CA LEU A 11 1.09 0.55 -0.86
C LEU A 11 0.90 2.07 -0.99
N GLU A 12 1.77 2.74 -1.74
CA GLU A 12 1.65 4.17 -2.08
C GLU A 12 0.36 4.46 -2.87
N ASN A 13 0.04 3.64 -3.87
CA ASN A 13 -1.19 3.78 -4.62
C ASN A 13 -2.42 3.51 -3.74
N LEU A 14 -2.38 2.55 -2.82
CA LEU A 14 -3.48 2.33 -1.88
C LEU A 14 -3.71 3.55 -0.97
N GLU A 15 -2.63 4.19 -0.49
CA GLU A 15 -2.73 5.42 0.29
C GLU A 15 -3.28 6.59 -0.53
N ARG A 16 -2.83 6.76 -1.78
CA ARG A 16 -3.38 7.77 -2.70
C ARG A 16 -4.87 7.55 -2.95
N LYS A 17 -5.27 6.30 -3.20
CA LYS A 17 -6.69 5.92 -3.39
C LYS A 17 -7.51 6.26 -2.14
N ARG A 18 -7.00 5.97 -0.94
CA ARG A 18 -7.66 6.34 0.34
C ARG A 18 -7.88 7.85 0.48
N GLN A 19 -6.96 8.66 -0.04
CA GLN A 19 -7.06 10.12 -0.07
C GLN A 19 -7.98 10.66 -1.20
N GLY A 20 -8.66 9.79 -1.95
CA GLY A 20 -9.50 10.19 -3.08
C GLY A 20 -8.70 10.64 -4.31
N LYS A 21 -7.40 10.37 -4.36
CA LYS A 21 -6.57 10.69 -5.53
C LYS A 21 -6.72 9.60 -6.59
N GLU A 22 -6.65 10.00 -7.84
CA GLU A 22 -6.59 9.06 -8.96
C GLU A 22 -5.32 8.21 -8.86
N VAL A 23 -5.48 6.92 -9.12
CA VAL A 23 -4.39 5.94 -9.11
C VAL A 23 -4.41 5.15 -10.42
N PRO A 24 -3.25 5.01 -11.09
CA PRO A 24 -3.20 4.42 -12.41
C PRO A 24 -3.50 2.91 -12.39
N TYR A 25 -2.84 2.18 -11.48
CA TYR A 25 -3.08 0.75 -11.28
C TYR A 25 -2.60 0.29 -9.91
N ILE A 26 -3.18 -0.80 -9.40
CA ILE A 26 -2.70 -1.51 -8.22
C ILE A 26 -2.25 -2.90 -8.65
N ASN A 27 -0.98 -3.22 -8.41
CA ASN A 27 -0.47 -4.56 -8.70
C ASN A 27 -1.14 -5.60 -7.78
N ILE A 28 -1.87 -6.55 -8.36
CA ILE A 28 -2.66 -7.55 -7.62
C ILE A 28 -1.76 -8.48 -6.79
N ALA A 29 -0.64 -8.93 -7.34
CA ALA A 29 0.27 -9.82 -6.63
C ALA A 29 0.86 -9.11 -5.40
N ALA A 30 1.28 -7.86 -5.57
CA ALA A 30 1.75 -7.03 -4.47
C ALA A 30 0.64 -6.78 -3.43
N ALA A 31 -0.57 -6.45 -3.85
CA ALA A 31 -1.70 -6.17 -2.95
C ALA A 31 -2.13 -7.41 -2.14
N ARG A 32 -2.05 -8.61 -2.72
CA ARG A 32 -2.25 -9.87 -1.99
C ARG A 32 -1.20 -10.04 -0.89
N VAL A 33 0.07 -9.90 -1.21
CA VAL A 33 1.14 -10.00 -0.21
C VAL A 33 0.97 -8.94 0.88
N LEU A 34 0.64 -7.70 0.53
CA LEU A 34 0.33 -6.65 1.51
C LEU A 34 -0.87 -7.00 2.40
N THR A 35 -1.85 -7.76 1.89
CA THR A 35 -2.98 -8.27 2.67
C THR A 35 -2.53 -9.32 3.67
N ASP A 36 -1.70 -10.28 3.24
CA ASP A 36 -1.14 -11.31 4.11
C ASP A 36 -0.27 -10.70 5.24
N LEU A 37 0.32 -9.54 4.98
CA LEU A 37 1.13 -8.76 5.93
C LEU A 37 0.31 -7.83 6.83
N GLY A 38 -1.02 -7.74 6.64
CA GLY A 38 -1.89 -6.83 7.38
C GLY A 38 -1.70 -5.34 7.04
N LEU A 39 -1.00 -5.02 5.94
CA LEU A 39 -0.74 -3.66 5.46
C LEU A 39 -1.81 -3.17 4.48
N ALA A 40 -2.55 -4.09 3.87
CA ALA A 40 -3.70 -3.83 3.03
C ALA A 40 -4.85 -4.75 3.43
N GLU A 41 -6.07 -4.43 2.99
CA GLU A 41 -7.24 -5.29 3.17
C GLU A 41 -7.99 -5.45 1.85
N ARG A 42 -8.53 -6.65 1.62
CA ARG A 42 -9.39 -6.92 0.46
C ARG A 42 -10.80 -6.42 0.75
N LYS A 43 -11.31 -5.56 -0.13
CA LYS A 43 -12.70 -5.06 -0.12
C LYS A 43 -13.43 -5.51 -1.39
N ALA A 44 -14.74 -5.23 -1.43
CA ALA A 44 -15.60 -5.51 -2.58
C ALA A 44 -15.05 -4.86 -3.88
N GLN A 45 -14.50 -3.64 -3.79
CA GLN A 45 -13.97 -2.89 -4.94
C GLN A 45 -12.42 -2.87 -4.99
N GLY A 46 -11.80 -4.01 -4.71
CA GLY A 46 -10.34 -4.18 -4.78
C GLY A 46 -9.68 -4.17 -3.40
N TRP A 47 -8.73 -3.27 -3.17
CA TRP A 47 -7.98 -3.18 -1.92
C TRP A 47 -8.02 -1.76 -1.33
N GLU A 48 -7.84 -1.71 -0.02
CA GLU A 48 -7.65 -0.49 0.77
C GLU A 48 -6.40 -0.66 1.66
N ILE A 49 -5.72 0.44 1.99
CA ILE A 49 -4.58 0.42 2.91
C ILE A 49 -5.08 0.38 4.36
N THR A 50 -4.40 -0.38 5.22
CA THR A 50 -4.71 -0.40 6.66
C THR A 50 -3.99 0.74 7.40
N ALA A 51 -4.36 0.98 8.66
CA ALA A 51 -3.63 1.91 9.50
C ALA A 51 -2.14 1.54 9.63
N ALA A 52 -1.83 0.24 9.76
CA ALA A 52 -0.46 -0.26 9.82
C ALA A 52 0.31 -0.01 8.50
N GLY A 53 -0.33 -0.22 7.35
CA GLY A 53 0.23 0.11 6.04
C GLY A 53 0.57 1.59 5.90
N SER A 54 -0.34 2.47 6.32
CA SER A 54 -0.13 3.92 6.30
C SER A 54 1.05 4.34 7.20
N GLU A 55 1.15 3.80 8.41
CA GLU A 55 2.26 4.12 9.31
C GLU A 55 3.60 3.62 8.76
N LEU A 56 3.65 2.39 8.23
CA LEU A 56 4.83 1.85 7.58
C LEU A 56 5.29 2.77 6.43
N LEU A 57 4.35 3.24 5.61
CA LEU A 57 4.66 4.11 4.49
C LEU A 57 5.29 5.45 4.97
N LYS A 58 4.74 6.07 6.01
CA LYS A 58 5.30 7.30 6.62
C LYS A 58 6.71 7.10 7.19
N THR A 59 7.02 5.91 7.72
CA THR A 59 8.38 5.61 8.21
C THR A 59 9.37 5.36 7.08
N THR A 60 8.88 4.85 5.94
CA THR A 60 9.70 4.55 4.76
C THR A 60 10.00 5.81 3.95
N ASP A 61 9.08 6.78 3.91
CA ASP A 61 9.28 8.08 3.26
C ASP A 61 10.29 8.96 4.02
N ARG A 62 10.28 8.91 5.36
CA ARG A 62 11.24 9.63 6.21
C ARG A 62 12.70 9.19 6.09
N LYS A 63 12.99 8.04 5.47
CA LYS A 63 14.37 7.56 5.24
C LYS A 63 15.02 8.11 3.96
N LYS A 64 14.41 9.13 3.34
CA LYS A 64 14.93 9.79 2.13
C LYS A 64 15.70 11.08 2.46
N THR A 65 16.51 11.07 3.53
CA THR A 65 17.41 12.17 3.93
C THR A 65 18.85 11.67 3.99
#